data_AF-A0AA39LK10-F1
#
_entry.id   AF-A0AA39LK10-F1
#
_cell.length_a   1.000
_cell.length_b   1.000
_cell.length_c   1.000
_cell.angle_alpha   90.00
_cell.angle_beta   90.00
_cell.angle_gamma   90.00
#
_symmetry.space_group_name_H-M   'P 1'
#
loop_
_entity.id
_entity.type
_entity.pdbx_description
1 polymer ?
#
loop_
_entity_poly.entity_id
_entity_poly.type
_entity_poly.pdbx_seq_one_letter_code
_entity_poly.pdbx_strand_id
1 'polypeptide(L)'
;MNSVPREFYDSVAACLSLSTLRSLQKVAHRWPSLIQTHITKRADLKFCLKPAPVAGQWNYAYGPAAATHVEYFGLEALKQMDLRYIRFTSIHFYGQDASGGVDWSGPATTENVLQQVHFVLCHLSPGEKSICMKCRECLPFLEKILLSKHMFSIISLSHFGPVCEDFLRHSLTSHAPSDIHLEGDWPQSTQADLERYILLSNYFRFRLNTQQSGISFDFRFFDSLFEKESSSHSNVTLFVKCQMSFCEKHFESYRRELQLTSDQHQYLWYVNGRKIFAVCRQDVFGDSLVIRVMPAGFQAFGLWAKELHSAL
;
A
#
# COMPACT_ATOMS: atom_id res chain seq x y z
N MET A 1 10.41 -2.79 -35.59
CA MET A 1 11.13 -1.95 -34.59
C MET A 1 12.65 -1.94 -34.76
N ASN A 2 13.22 -2.69 -35.71
CA ASN A 2 14.67 -2.83 -35.90
C ASN A 2 15.44 -1.59 -36.39
N SER A 3 14.74 -0.50 -36.66
CA SER A 3 15.23 0.80 -37.14
C SER A 3 15.18 1.89 -36.05
N VAL A 4 14.78 1.53 -34.82
CA VAL A 4 14.59 2.49 -33.74
C VAL A 4 15.93 2.79 -33.05
N PRO A 5 16.24 4.06 -32.72
CA PRO A 5 17.50 4.44 -32.07
C PRO A 5 17.72 3.75 -30.72
N ARG A 6 19.00 3.58 -30.35
CA ARG A 6 19.39 2.93 -29.09
C ARG A 6 18.85 3.66 -27.87
N GLU A 7 18.78 4.99 -27.94
CA GLU A 7 18.34 5.91 -26.88
C GLU A 7 16.87 5.68 -26.53
N PHE A 8 16.04 5.35 -27.53
CA PHE A 8 14.65 4.97 -27.29
C PHE A 8 14.57 3.66 -26.50
N TYR A 9 15.37 2.65 -26.86
CA TYR A 9 15.41 1.39 -26.10
C TYR A 9 15.93 1.58 -24.68
N ASP A 10 16.92 2.45 -24.49
CA ASP A 10 17.45 2.82 -23.18
C ASP A 10 16.37 3.44 -22.31
N SER A 11 15.60 4.38 -22.87
CA SER A 11 14.47 5.04 -22.21
C SER A 11 13.35 4.05 -21.88
N VAL A 12 12.99 3.16 -22.81
CA VAL A 12 12.01 2.09 -22.56
C VAL A 12 12.51 1.19 -21.43
N ALA A 13 13.76 0.72 -21.48
CA ALA A 13 14.33 -0.14 -20.45
C ALA A 13 14.33 0.53 -19.07
N ALA A 14 14.63 1.84 -19.03
CA ALA A 14 14.60 2.66 -17.81
C ALA A 14 13.18 2.73 -17.19
N CYS A 15 12.11 2.54 -17.96
CA CYS A 15 10.73 2.53 -17.47
C CYS A 15 10.22 1.16 -17.02
N LEU A 16 10.75 0.05 -17.56
CA LEU A 16 10.23 -1.30 -17.28
C LEU A 16 10.53 -1.76 -15.85
N SER A 17 9.83 -2.76 -15.31
CA SER A 17 10.24 -3.41 -14.05
C SER A 17 11.40 -4.38 -14.27
N LEU A 18 12.10 -4.79 -13.22
CA LEU A 18 13.17 -5.79 -13.32
C LEU A 18 12.66 -7.15 -13.84
N SER A 19 11.46 -7.57 -13.43
CA SER A 19 10.82 -8.80 -13.93
C SER A 19 10.55 -8.70 -15.43
N THR A 20 10.02 -7.57 -15.89
CA THR A 20 9.76 -7.34 -17.31
C THR A 20 11.05 -7.25 -18.12
N LEU A 21 12.11 -6.63 -17.59
CA LEU A 21 13.43 -6.64 -18.24
C LEU A 21 13.99 -8.05 -18.40
N ARG A 22 13.88 -8.91 -17.38
CA ARG A 22 14.31 -10.31 -17.45
C ARG A 22 13.51 -11.11 -18.47
N SER A 23 12.20 -10.86 -18.56
CA SER A 23 11.37 -11.45 -19.61
C SER A 23 11.77 -10.95 -21.00
N LEU A 24 12.02 -9.65 -21.14
CA LEU A 24 12.44 -9.02 -22.39
C LEU A 24 13.80 -9.56 -22.85
N GLN A 25 14.73 -9.80 -21.92
CA GLN A 25 16.04 -10.38 -22.22
C GLN A 25 15.94 -11.73 -22.95
N LYS A 26 14.93 -12.55 -22.63
CA LYS A 26 14.73 -13.87 -23.24
C LYS A 26 14.26 -13.79 -24.70
N VAL A 27 13.60 -12.70 -25.08
CA VAL A 27 13.00 -12.51 -26.41
C VAL A 27 13.76 -11.49 -27.27
N ALA A 28 14.62 -10.66 -26.66
CA ALA A 28 15.32 -9.59 -27.34
C ALA A 28 16.64 -10.08 -27.98
N HIS A 29 16.60 -10.39 -29.27
CA HIS A 29 17.79 -10.83 -30.01
C HIS A 29 18.81 -9.71 -30.30
N ARG A 30 18.40 -8.44 -30.30
CA ARG A 30 19.24 -7.32 -30.79
C ARG A 30 19.93 -6.51 -29.70
N TRP A 31 19.41 -6.49 -28.48
CA TRP A 31 19.92 -5.63 -27.42
C TRP A 31 20.15 -6.37 -26.08
N PRO A 32 20.64 -7.62 -26.09
CA PRO A 32 20.85 -8.36 -24.84
C PRO A 32 21.83 -7.63 -23.91
N SER A 33 22.83 -6.92 -24.45
CA SER A 33 23.80 -6.16 -23.66
C SER A 33 23.21 -4.92 -22.98
N LEU A 34 22.34 -4.16 -23.66
CA LEU A 34 21.66 -3.00 -23.07
C LEU A 34 20.70 -3.45 -21.96
N ILE A 35 19.88 -4.47 -22.24
CA ILE A 35 18.95 -5.03 -21.25
C ILE A 35 19.73 -5.61 -20.06
N GLN A 36 20.81 -6.35 -20.32
CA GLN A 36 21.68 -6.86 -19.26
C GLN A 36 22.29 -5.72 -18.44
N THR A 37 22.69 -4.61 -19.07
CA THR A 37 23.22 -3.43 -18.37
C THR A 37 22.17 -2.86 -17.42
N HIS A 38 20.93 -2.68 -17.89
CA HIS A 38 19.82 -2.25 -17.03
C HIS A 38 19.53 -3.25 -15.92
N ILE A 39 19.53 -4.56 -16.20
CA ILE A 39 19.32 -5.59 -15.18
C ILE A 39 20.44 -5.55 -14.11
N THR A 40 21.70 -5.39 -14.52
CA THR A 40 22.85 -5.42 -13.61
C THR A 40 23.00 -4.14 -12.81
N LYS A 41 22.77 -2.97 -13.44
CA LYS A 41 23.03 -1.66 -12.81
C LYS A 41 21.81 -1.05 -12.13
N ARG A 42 20.59 -1.55 -12.39
CA ARG A 42 19.37 -0.97 -11.84
C ARG A 42 19.36 -1.04 -10.31
N ALA A 43 19.07 0.11 -9.72
CA ALA A 43 18.77 0.25 -8.31
C ALA A 43 17.33 0.72 -8.15
N ASP A 44 16.46 -0.19 -7.70
CA ASP A 44 15.12 0.17 -7.24
C ASP A 44 15.22 0.55 -5.75
N LEU A 45 15.07 1.84 -5.48
CA LEU A 45 15.31 2.47 -4.19
C LEU A 45 14.01 2.88 -3.49
N LYS A 46 14.12 3.04 -2.18
CA LYS A 46 13.14 3.70 -1.33
C LYS A 46 13.72 4.98 -0.73
N PHE A 47 12.88 5.99 -0.61
CA PHE A 47 13.18 7.20 0.15
C PHE A 47 12.47 7.16 1.49
N CYS A 48 13.21 7.44 2.56
CA CYS A 48 12.72 7.44 3.93
C CYS A 48 12.91 8.83 4.54
N LEU A 49 11.92 9.33 5.26
CA LEU A 49 11.95 10.62 5.94
C LEU A 49 11.33 10.50 7.34
N LYS A 50 11.92 11.19 8.32
CA LYS A 50 11.34 11.36 9.65
C LYS A 50 11.74 12.70 10.27
N PRO A 51 10.99 13.19 11.27
CA PRO A 51 11.41 14.34 12.07
C PRO A 51 12.73 14.07 12.79
N ALA A 52 13.59 15.09 12.85
CA ALA A 52 14.74 15.09 13.75
C ALA A 52 14.30 15.53 15.16
N PRO A 53 15.13 15.35 16.20
CA PRO A 53 14.81 15.80 17.56
C PRO A 53 14.58 17.32 17.68
N VAL A 54 15.14 18.10 16.75
CA VAL A 54 14.97 19.55 16.70
C VAL A 54 13.82 19.89 15.76
N ALA A 55 12.87 20.69 16.24
CA ALA A 55 11.72 21.12 15.45
C ALA A 55 12.14 21.81 14.14
N GLY A 56 11.46 21.46 13.04
CA GLY A 56 11.77 21.98 11.70
C GLY A 56 13.02 21.37 11.05
N GLN A 57 13.64 20.39 11.68
CA GLN A 57 14.73 19.60 11.10
C GLN A 57 14.28 18.16 10.82
N TRP A 58 14.97 17.53 9.89
CA TRP A 58 14.58 16.25 9.33
C TRP A 58 15.76 15.30 9.19
N ASN A 59 15.47 14.02 9.35
CA ASN A 59 16.38 12.94 9.04
C ASN A 59 15.83 12.19 7.83
N TYR A 60 16.69 11.88 6.86
CA TYR A 60 16.31 11.17 5.64
C TYR A 60 17.30 10.05 5.32
N ALA A 61 16.88 9.07 4.54
CA ALA A 61 17.74 8.00 4.10
C ALA A 61 17.26 7.42 2.76
N TYR A 62 18.20 6.82 2.03
CA TYR A 62 17.95 6.03 0.85
C TYR A 62 18.29 4.58 1.15
N GLY A 63 17.64 3.64 0.49
CA GLY A 63 17.97 2.23 0.63
C GLY A 63 17.30 1.40 -0.45
N PRO A 64 17.55 0.08 -0.52
CA PRO A 64 16.84 -0.78 -1.45
C PRO A 64 15.38 -0.90 -1.07
N ALA A 65 14.52 -0.96 -2.08
CA ALA A 65 13.09 -1.13 -1.91
C ALA A 65 12.70 -2.49 -1.32
N ALA A 66 13.43 -3.55 -1.70
CA ALA A 66 13.24 -4.88 -1.14
C ALA A 66 13.70 -4.91 0.33
N ALA A 67 12.98 -5.64 1.18
CA ALA A 67 13.31 -5.88 2.59
C ALA A 67 14.49 -6.85 2.76
N THR A 68 15.57 -6.63 2.02
CA THR A 68 16.86 -7.28 2.22
C THR A 68 17.58 -6.56 3.36
N HIS A 69 18.42 -7.27 4.14
CA HIS A 69 19.23 -6.77 5.27
C HIS A 69 20.31 -5.73 4.87
N VAL A 70 20.01 -4.84 3.94
CA VAL A 70 20.97 -3.95 3.29
C VAL A 70 20.97 -2.58 3.95
N GLU A 71 22.18 -2.05 4.06
CA GLU A 71 22.53 -0.74 4.61
C GLU A 71 21.80 0.38 3.88
N TYR A 72 21.11 1.21 4.65
CA TYR A 72 20.64 2.50 4.17
C TYR A 72 21.83 3.44 4.01
N PHE A 73 21.68 4.44 3.17
CA PHE A 73 22.75 5.36 2.84
C PHE A 73 22.24 6.78 2.61
N GLY A 74 23.16 7.74 2.77
CA GLY A 74 22.90 9.16 2.60
C GLY A 74 23.04 9.69 1.17
N LEU A 75 22.88 11.00 1.04
CA LEU A 75 22.98 11.70 -0.25
C LEU A 75 24.36 11.54 -0.91
N GLU A 76 25.44 11.51 -0.14
CA GLU A 76 26.79 11.38 -0.72
C GLU A 76 27.01 10.05 -1.42
N ALA A 77 26.51 8.95 -0.86
CA ALA A 77 26.54 7.64 -1.52
C ALA A 77 25.61 7.63 -2.75
N LEU A 78 24.43 8.25 -2.66
CA LEU A 78 23.50 8.36 -3.79
C LEU A 78 24.13 9.11 -4.98
N LYS A 79 24.92 10.17 -4.73
CA LYS A 79 25.65 10.92 -5.77
C LYS A 79 26.69 10.09 -6.51
N GLN A 80 27.21 9.02 -5.90
CA GLN A 80 28.16 8.10 -6.55
C GLN A 80 27.47 7.09 -7.47
N MET A 81 26.13 7.01 -7.44
CA MET A 81 25.36 6.11 -8.28
C MET A 81 25.08 6.72 -9.66
N ASP A 82 25.00 5.87 -10.68
CA ASP A 82 24.64 6.30 -12.04
C ASP A 82 23.12 6.53 -12.12
N LEU A 83 22.72 7.80 -12.11
CA LEU A 83 21.32 8.26 -12.05
C LEU A 83 20.41 7.63 -13.11
N ARG A 84 20.96 7.25 -14.28
CA ARG A 84 20.20 6.62 -15.37
C ARG A 84 19.57 5.28 -14.96
N TYR A 85 20.13 4.62 -13.96
CA TYR A 85 19.69 3.31 -13.49
C TYR A 85 19.01 3.35 -12.12
N ILE A 86 18.81 4.54 -11.55
CA ILE A 86 18.12 4.73 -10.27
C ILE A 86 16.63 4.94 -10.51
N ARG A 87 15.81 4.25 -9.72
CA ARG A 87 14.36 4.46 -9.69
C ARG A 87 13.87 4.41 -8.27
N PHE A 88 13.03 5.35 -7.87
CA PHE A 88 12.32 5.25 -6.60
C PHE A 88 11.03 4.48 -6.78
N THR A 89 10.88 3.39 -6.05
CA THR A 89 9.65 2.60 -6.03
C THR A 89 8.87 2.81 -4.75
N SER A 90 9.44 3.45 -3.72
CA SER A 90 8.67 3.79 -2.53
C SER A 90 9.12 5.06 -1.80
N ILE A 91 8.15 5.69 -1.14
CA ILE A 91 8.34 6.85 -0.26
C ILE A 91 7.75 6.51 1.11
N HIS A 92 8.52 6.67 2.17
CA HIS A 92 8.13 6.32 3.54
C HIS A 92 8.35 7.49 4.49
N PHE A 93 7.30 7.89 5.20
CA PHE A 93 7.33 8.87 6.27
C PHE A 93 7.14 8.17 7.61
N TYR A 94 8.16 8.23 8.46
CA TYR A 94 8.19 7.58 9.77
C TYR A 94 8.07 8.57 10.91
N GLY A 95 7.58 8.11 12.06
CA GLY A 95 7.67 8.84 13.31
C GLY A 95 9.12 9.01 13.77
N GLN A 96 9.35 9.98 14.66
CA GLN A 96 10.67 10.33 15.18
C GLN A 96 11.44 9.12 15.74
N ASP A 97 10.74 8.23 16.46
CA ASP A 97 11.30 7.08 17.17
C ASP A 97 11.65 5.88 16.28
N ALA A 98 11.43 5.99 14.96
CA ALA A 98 11.80 4.92 14.04
C ALA A 98 13.32 4.72 14.01
N SER A 99 13.80 3.66 14.65
CA SER A 99 15.21 3.30 14.80
C SER A 99 15.61 2.07 13.98
N GLY A 100 14.72 1.55 13.12
CA GLY A 100 14.75 0.22 12.50
C GLY A 100 15.91 -0.11 11.54
N GLY A 101 17.16 -0.01 12.01
CA GLY A 101 18.37 -0.33 11.25
C GLY A 101 18.62 0.61 10.07
N VAL A 102 18.02 1.80 10.09
CA VAL A 102 18.21 2.84 9.07
C VAL A 102 19.36 3.74 9.51
N ASP A 103 20.41 3.82 8.68
CA ASP A 103 21.42 4.85 8.81
C ASP A 103 20.86 6.18 8.27
N TRP A 104 20.45 7.04 9.19
CA TRP A 104 19.77 8.29 8.87
C TRP A 104 20.79 9.41 8.61
N SER A 105 20.65 10.05 7.45
CA SER A 105 21.33 11.32 7.17
C SER A 105 20.56 12.48 7.76
N GLY A 106 21.26 13.41 8.41
CA GLY A 106 20.67 14.62 8.96
C GLY A 106 21.46 15.17 10.15
N PRO A 107 20.97 16.23 10.80
CA PRO A 107 19.71 16.92 10.50
C PRO A 107 19.78 17.77 9.23
N ALA A 108 18.70 17.78 8.45
CA ALA A 108 18.51 18.62 7.26
C ALA A 108 17.40 19.66 7.48
N THR A 109 17.51 20.81 6.82
CA THR A 109 16.46 21.84 6.81
C THR A 109 15.28 21.38 5.94
N THR A 110 14.10 21.98 6.15
CA THR A 110 12.93 21.75 5.29
C THR A 110 13.23 21.98 3.81
N GLU A 111 13.98 23.02 3.47
CA GLU A 111 14.35 23.33 2.07
C GLU A 111 15.21 22.21 1.46
N ASN A 112 16.20 21.72 2.19
CA ASN A 112 17.04 20.61 1.74
C ASN A 112 16.19 19.35 1.48
N VAL A 113 15.22 19.05 2.36
CA VAL A 113 14.32 17.91 2.19
C VAL A 113 13.37 18.11 1.02
N LEU A 114 12.84 19.32 0.80
CA LEU A 114 11.99 19.60 -0.36
C LEU A 114 12.73 19.33 -1.68
N GLN A 115 14.01 19.66 -1.74
CA GLN A 115 14.87 19.32 -2.89
C GLN A 115 15.04 17.80 -3.03
N GLN A 116 15.22 17.06 -1.92
CA GLN A 116 15.26 15.59 -1.97
C GLN A 116 13.94 15.00 -2.45
N VAL A 117 12.81 15.48 -1.94
CA VAL A 117 11.47 15.04 -2.37
C VAL A 117 11.28 15.32 -3.86
N HIS A 118 11.62 16.51 -4.34
CA HIS A 118 11.53 16.83 -5.76
C HIS A 118 12.39 15.89 -6.62
N PHE A 119 13.64 15.65 -6.21
CA PHE A 119 14.53 14.70 -6.89
C PHE A 119 13.92 13.29 -6.94
N VAL A 120 13.37 12.81 -5.83
CA VAL A 120 12.71 11.50 -5.73
C VAL A 120 11.52 11.43 -6.68
N LEU A 121 10.67 12.46 -6.72
CA LEU A 121 9.52 12.54 -7.62
C LEU A 121 9.92 12.47 -9.10
N CYS A 122 10.98 13.19 -9.49
CA CYS A 122 11.52 13.13 -10.86
C CYS A 122 12.06 11.76 -11.27
N HIS A 123 12.45 10.92 -10.30
CA HIS A 123 13.00 9.58 -10.52
C HIS A 123 12.04 8.47 -10.04
N LEU A 124 10.77 8.78 -9.80
CA LEU A 124 9.78 7.78 -9.44
C LEU A 124 9.57 6.78 -10.59
N SER A 125 9.47 5.51 -10.22
CA SER A 125 9.14 4.43 -11.14
C SER A 125 7.80 4.71 -11.84
N PRO A 126 7.71 4.56 -13.17
CA PRO A 126 6.43 4.66 -13.88
C PRO A 126 5.52 3.46 -13.63
N GLY A 127 6.07 2.34 -13.13
CA GLY A 127 5.32 1.14 -12.78
C GLY A 127 4.75 1.18 -11.36
N GLU A 128 4.78 0.02 -10.71
CA GLU A 128 4.37 -0.13 -9.31
C GLU A 128 5.22 0.77 -8.41
N LYS A 129 4.54 1.56 -7.58
CA LYS A 129 5.16 2.43 -6.58
C LYS A 129 4.28 2.57 -5.36
N SER A 130 4.92 2.67 -4.20
CA SER A 130 4.24 2.74 -2.92
C SER A 130 4.50 4.04 -2.17
N ILE A 131 3.52 4.43 -1.36
CA ILE A 131 3.67 5.52 -0.40
C ILE A 131 3.20 5.04 0.98
N CYS A 132 3.98 5.35 2.01
CA CYS A 132 3.68 5.05 3.39
C CYS A 132 3.78 6.33 4.23
N MET A 133 2.69 6.69 4.91
CA MET A 133 2.60 7.88 5.76
C MET A 133 2.20 7.47 7.18
N LYS A 134 3.14 7.58 8.13
CA LYS A 134 2.94 7.23 9.55
C LYS A 134 3.28 8.37 10.52
N CYS A 135 3.52 9.58 10.02
CA CYS A 135 3.99 10.70 10.83
C CYS A 135 3.30 12.00 10.43
N ARG A 136 2.61 12.63 11.38
CA ARG A 136 1.83 13.87 11.15
C ARG A 136 2.71 15.04 10.70
N GLU A 137 3.92 15.14 11.24
CA GLU A 137 4.85 16.21 10.94
C GLU A 137 5.24 16.23 9.46
N CYS A 138 5.21 15.08 8.77
CA CYS A 138 5.54 14.97 7.35
C CYS A 138 4.43 15.45 6.39
N LEU A 139 3.30 15.94 6.90
CA LEU A 139 2.17 16.42 6.08
C LEU A 139 2.55 17.43 4.98
N PRO A 140 3.41 18.43 5.23
CA PRO A 140 3.81 19.38 4.19
C PRO A 140 4.46 18.72 2.97
N PHE A 141 5.15 17.58 3.16
CA PHE A 141 5.74 16.84 2.04
C PHE A 141 4.69 16.02 1.30
N LEU A 142 3.70 15.46 2.00
CA LEU A 142 2.57 14.78 1.37
C LEU A 142 1.76 15.75 0.48
N GLU A 143 1.56 17.00 0.91
CA GLU A 143 0.92 18.03 0.09
C GLU A 143 1.69 18.26 -1.23
N LYS A 144 3.03 18.31 -1.19
CA LYS A 144 3.84 18.43 -2.41
C LYS A 144 3.69 17.21 -3.32
N ILE A 145 3.63 16.01 -2.74
CA ILE A 145 3.38 14.79 -3.51
C ILE A 145 1.99 14.83 -4.14
N LEU A 146 0.96 15.27 -3.43
CA LEU A 146 -0.39 15.42 -3.98
C LEU A 146 -0.41 16.35 -5.21
N LEU A 147 0.29 17.49 -5.13
CA LEU A 147 0.39 18.45 -6.24
C LEU A 147 1.12 17.90 -7.47
N SER A 148 2.01 16.92 -7.28
CA SER A 148 2.75 16.29 -8.39
C SER A 148 1.91 15.32 -9.22
N LYS A 149 0.72 14.93 -8.74
CA LYS A 149 -0.23 14.02 -9.43
C LYS A 149 0.36 12.64 -9.77
N HIS A 150 1.41 12.20 -9.06
CA HIS A 150 1.91 10.84 -9.21
C HIS A 150 0.90 9.81 -8.65
N MET A 151 0.70 8.73 -9.41
CA MET A 151 -0.25 7.65 -9.08
C MET A 151 0.44 6.50 -8.32
N PHE A 152 0.06 6.26 -7.07
CA PHE A 152 0.64 5.19 -6.24
C PHE A 152 -0.23 3.93 -6.25
N SER A 153 0.34 2.80 -6.66
CA SER A 153 -0.36 1.51 -6.70
C SER A 153 -0.53 0.89 -5.32
N ILE A 154 0.35 1.24 -4.37
CA ILE A 154 0.28 0.79 -2.99
C ILE A 154 0.25 2.02 -2.08
N ILE A 155 -0.77 2.13 -1.25
CA ILE A 155 -0.98 3.28 -0.38
C ILE A 155 -1.14 2.79 1.06
N SER A 156 -0.27 3.25 1.95
CA SER A 156 -0.40 3.04 3.39
C SER A 156 -0.47 4.38 4.11
N LEU A 157 -1.63 4.75 4.67
CA LEU A 157 -1.84 6.07 5.28
C LEU A 157 -2.43 5.95 6.68
N SER A 158 -1.82 6.63 7.63
CA SER A 158 -2.48 7.02 8.88
C SER A 158 -3.27 8.32 8.67
N HIS A 159 -4.43 8.45 9.31
CA HIS A 159 -5.22 9.68 9.25
C HIS A 159 -4.58 10.78 10.11
N PHE A 160 -4.28 11.91 9.47
CA PHE A 160 -3.73 13.10 10.14
C PHE A 160 -4.47 14.37 9.74
N GLY A 161 -5.70 14.24 9.23
CA GLY A 161 -6.55 15.35 8.80
C GLY A 161 -6.77 15.45 7.29
N PRO A 162 -7.28 16.60 6.80
CA PRO A 162 -7.84 16.75 5.46
C PRO A 162 -6.87 16.43 4.31
N VAL A 163 -5.58 16.70 4.47
CA VAL A 163 -4.57 16.41 3.44
C VAL A 163 -4.50 14.92 3.12
N CYS A 164 -4.58 14.05 4.13
CA CYS A 164 -4.61 12.60 3.92
C CYS A 164 -5.90 12.17 3.21
N GLU A 165 -7.03 12.81 3.53
CA GLU A 165 -8.33 12.54 2.90
C GLU A 165 -8.34 12.95 1.42
N ASP A 166 -7.81 14.13 1.11
CA ASP A 166 -7.70 14.64 -0.26
C ASP A 166 -6.75 13.78 -1.08
N PHE A 167 -5.61 13.38 -0.51
CA PHE A 167 -4.68 12.45 -1.15
C PHE A 167 -5.32 11.09 -1.43
N LEU A 168 -6.03 10.53 -0.45
CA LEU A 168 -6.74 9.27 -0.61
C LEU A 168 -7.82 9.38 -1.69
N ARG A 169 -8.71 10.37 -1.60
CA ARG A 169 -9.79 10.60 -2.56
C ARG A 169 -9.27 10.80 -3.97
N HIS A 170 -8.21 11.59 -4.15
CA HIS A 170 -7.55 11.76 -5.44
C HIS A 170 -7.04 10.42 -5.98
N SER A 171 -6.41 9.60 -5.14
CA SER A 171 -5.88 8.30 -5.54
C SER A 171 -6.97 7.30 -5.93
N LEU A 172 -8.04 7.21 -5.12
CA LEU A 172 -9.18 6.33 -5.37
C LEU A 172 -9.88 6.67 -6.69
N THR A 173 -10.03 7.97 -6.99
CA THR A 173 -10.73 8.45 -8.19
C THR A 173 -9.89 8.40 -9.45
N SER A 174 -8.58 8.60 -9.35
CA SER A 174 -7.71 8.78 -10.53
C SER A 174 -7.21 7.47 -11.13
N HIS A 175 -6.87 6.48 -10.30
CA HIS A 175 -6.19 5.28 -10.80
C HIS A 175 -6.47 3.98 -10.04
N ALA A 176 -7.33 4.01 -9.01
CA ALA A 176 -7.74 2.85 -8.22
C ALA A 176 -6.54 1.98 -7.77
N PRO A 177 -5.85 2.34 -6.66
CA PRO A 177 -4.68 1.61 -6.16
C PRO A 177 -4.92 0.10 -6.09
N SER A 178 -3.87 -0.72 -6.19
CA SER A 178 -3.97 -2.17 -6.05
C SER A 178 -3.91 -2.63 -4.59
N ASP A 179 -3.20 -1.90 -3.72
CA ASP A 179 -3.09 -2.20 -2.29
C ASP A 179 -3.35 -0.92 -1.49
N ILE A 180 -4.25 -0.99 -0.51
CA ILE A 180 -4.56 0.13 0.38
C ILE A 180 -4.49 -0.35 1.82
N HIS A 181 -3.82 0.41 2.68
CA HIS A 181 -3.72 0.19 4.11
C HIS A 181 -3.98 1.48 4.87
N LEU A 182 -5.12 1.57 5.55
CA LEU A 182 -5.56 2.77 6.25
C LEU A 182 -5.60 2.53 7.77
N GLU A 183 -5.08 3.49 8.52
CA GLU A 183 -5.05 3.46 9.99
C GLU A 183 -5.53 4.78 10.60
N GLY A 184 -6.05 4.72 11.83
CA GLY A 184 -6.44 5.90 12.62
C GLY A 184 -7.90 6.33 12.42
N ASP A 185 -8.18 7.59 12.74
CA ASP A 185 -9.54 8.11 12.96
C ASP A 185 -10.15 8.73 11.70
N TRP A 186 -10.27 7.93 10.65
CA TRP A 186 -10.84 8.40 9.39
C TRP A 186 -12.29 8.88 9.55
N PRO A 187 -12.67 10.03 8.96
CA PRO A 187 -14.03 10.55 9.13
C PRO A 187 -15.04 9.76 8.31
N GLN A 188 -16.28 9.74 8.79
CA GLN A 188 -17.41 9.06 8.14
C GLN A 188 -17.65 9.52 6.69
N SER A 189 -17.28 10.77 6.36
CA SER A 189 -17.32 11.30 4.98
C SER A 189 -16.48 10.47 3.99
N THR A 190 -15.47 9.74 4.47
CA THR A 190 -14.61 8.87 3.64
C THR A 190 -15.28 7.54 3.30
N GLN A 191 -16.30 7.13 4.04
CA GLN A 191 -16.93 5.81 3.92
C GLN A 191 -17.46 5.55 2.51
N ALA A 192 -18.22 6.48 1.94
CA ALA A 192 -18.81 6.30 0.62
C ALA A 192 -17.75 6.12 -0.49
N ASP A 193 -16.61 6.81 -0.38
CA ASP A 193 -15.50 6.67 -1.32
C ASP A 193 -14.81 5.30 -1.18
N LEU A 194 -14.63 4.81 0.05
CA LEU A 194 -14.08 3.48 0.32
C LEU A 194 -15.02 2.37 -0.14
N GLU A 195 -16.31 2.46 0.16
CA GLU A 195 -17.31 1.49 -0.28
C GLU A 195 -17.34 1.42 -1.81
N ARG A 196 -17.39 2.57 -2.49
CA ARG A 196 -17.35 2.65 -3.95
C ARG A 196 -16.07 1.99 -4.49
N TYR A 197 -14.91 2.31 -3.92
CA TYR A 197 -13.66 1.71 -4.33
C TYR A 197 -13.66 0.19 -4.13
N ILE A 198 -14.08 -0.29 -2.96
CA ILE A 198 -14.16 -1.73 -2.66
C ILE A 198 -15.11 -2.42 -3.62
N LEU A 199 -16.25 -1.82 -3.97
CA LEU A 199 -17.23 -2.48 -4.83
C LEU A 199 -16.83 -2.46 -6.31
N LEU A 200 -16.18 -1.40 -6.79
CA LEU A 200 -15.91 -1.20 -8.22
C LEU A 200 -14.49 -1.59 -8.67
N SER A 201 -13.50 -1.59 -7.78
CA SER A 201 -12.10 -1.77 -8.19
C SER A 201 -11.66 -3.24 -8.15
N ASN A 202 -10.70 -3.58 -9.01
CA ASN A 202 -9.96 -4.85 -8.98
C ASN A 202 -8.75 -4.76 -8.05
N TYR A 203 -8.96 -4.26 -6.83
CA TYR A 203 -7.90 -4.18 -5.84
C TYR A 203 -7.40 -5.58 -5.47
N PHE A 204 -6.10 -5.71 -5.25
CA PHE A 204 -5.49 -6.94 -4.78
C PHE A 204 -5.66 -7.07 -3.27
N ARG A 205 -5.43 -5.98 -2.54
CA ARG A 205 -5.48 -5.97 -1.08
C ARG A 205 -6.07 -4.66 -0.55
N PHE A 206 -6.93 -4.77 0.45
CA PHE A 206 -7.44 -3.63 1.19
C PHE A 206 -7.36 -3.95 2.67
N ARG A 207 -6.78 -3.04 3.44
CA ARG A 207 -6.63 -3.10 4.88
C ARG A 207 -7.14 -1.80 5.47
N LEU A 208 -8.08 -1.90 6.39
CA LEU A 208 -8.61 -0.76 7.13
C LEU A 208 -8.59 -1.13 8.61
N ASN A 209 -7.85 -0.38 9.41
CA ASN A 209 -7.83 -0.53 10.86
C ASN A 209 -8.23 0.78 11.50
N THR A 210 -9.49 0.85 11.92
CA THR A 210 -10.10 2.09 12.35
C THR A 210 -11.00 1.89 13.57
N GLN A 211 -10.47 1.20 14.59
CA GLN A 211 -11.17 0.95 15.86
C GLN A 211 -11.70 2.23 16.54
N GLN A 212 -11.15 3.39 16.21
CA GLN A 212 -11.53 4.70 16.75
C GLN A 212 -12.17 5.63 15.70
N SER A 213 -12.38 5.17 14.45
CA SER A 213 -13.06 5.97 13.43
C SER A 213 -14.58 5.94 13.52
N GLY A 214 -15.22 6.93 12.90
CA GLY A 214 -16.66 6.89 12.60
C GLY A 214 -17.05 6.06 11.38
N ILE A 215 -16.13 5.30 10.76
CA ILE A 215 -16.45 4.40 9.64
C ILE A 215 -17.05 3.12 10.19
N SER A 216 -18.23 2.76 9.69
CA SER A 216 -18.92 1.52 10.04
C SER A 216 -19.50 0.86 8.79
N PHE A 217 -19.31 -0.44 8.63
CA PHE A 217 -19.94 -1.17 7.54
C PHE A 217 -21.22 -1.86 8.03
N ASP A 218 -22.31 -1.65 7.30
CA ASP A 218 -23.61 -2.26 7.58
C ASP A 218 -23.86 -3.47 6.67
N PHE A 219 -24.95 -4.23 6.92
CA PHE A 219 -25.31 -5.40 6.10
C PHE A 219 -25.56 -5.09 4.62
N ARG A 220 -25.91 -3.84 4.24
CA ARG A 220 -26.08 -3.48 2.83
C ARG A 220 -24.75 -3.46 2.11
N PHE A 221 -23.70 -2.97 2.78
CA PHE A 221 -22.34 -3.09 2.26
C PHE A 221 -21.91 -4.56 2.12
N PHE A 222 -22.22 -5.41 3.11
CA PHE A 222 -21.94 -6.85 3.00
C PHE A 222 -22.67 -7.48 1.82
N ASP A 223 -23.95 -7.24 1.65
CA ASP A 223 -24.70 -7.79 0.53
C ASP A 223 -24.07 -7.39 -0.82
N SER A 224 -23.68 -6.12 -0.95
CA SER A 224 -22.98 -5.62 -2.14
C SER A 224 -21.62 -6.31 -2.34
N LEU A 225 -20.89 -6.58 -1.26
CA LEU A 225 -19.63 -7.31 -1.30
C LEU A 225 -19.85 -8.76 -1.74
N PHE A 226 -20.86 -9.45 -1.21
CA PHE A 226 -21.21 -10.81 -1.61
C PHE A 226 -21.62 -10.88 -3.09
N GLU A 227 -22.38 -9.90 -3.58
CA GLU A 227 -22.74 -9.79 -5.01
C GLU A 227 -21.52 -9.58 -5.90
N LYS A 228 -20.61 -8.69 -5.50
CA LYS A 228 -19.33 -8.48 -6.20
C LYS A 228 -18.53 -9.78 -6.27
N GLU A 229 -18.37 -10.49 -5.17
CA GLU A 229 -17.58 -11.71 -5.11
C GLU A 229 -18.26 -12.89 -5.85
N SER A 230 -19.59 -12.87 -5.94
CA SER A 230 -20.34 -13.84 -6.75
C SER A 230 -20.10 -13.64 -8.25
N SER A 231 -19.91 -12.40 -8.69
CA SER A 231 -19.73 -12.05 -10.11
C SER A 231 -18.27 -11.95 -10.56
N SER A 232 -17.33 -11.77 -9.61
CA SER A 232 -15.92 -11.52 -9.92
C SER A 232 -15.00 -12.75 -9.83
N HIS A 233 -14.00 -12.80 -10.72
CA HIS A 233 -12.90 -13.77 -10.71
C HIS A 233 -11.59 -13.20 -10.12
N SER A 234 -11.61 -12.00 -9.51
CA SER A 234 -10.41 -11.32 -8.99
C SER A 234 -9.88 -11.94 -7.69
N ASN A 235 -8.57 -12.15 -7.53
CA ASN A 235 -7.98 -12.58 -6.25
C ASN A 235 -7.89 -11.39 -5.28
N VAL A 236 -8.92 -11.20 -4.46
CA VAL A 236 -9.05 -10.04 -3.57
C VAL A 236 -8.82 -10.48 -2.13
N THR A 237 -8.00 -9.75 -1.39
CA THR A 237 -7.91 -9.85 0.07
C THR A 237 -8.46 -8.57 0.70
N LEU A 238 -9.63 -8.67 1.30
CA LEU A 238 -10.17 -7.63 2.17
C LEU A 238 -9.73 -7.91 3.62
N PHE A 239 -9.31 -6.89 4.35
CA PHE A 239 -9.12 -6.88 5.80
C PHE A 239 -9.72 -5.59 6.31
N VAL A 240 -10.79 -5.68 7.07
CA VAL A 240 -11.44 -4.52 7.67
C VAL A 240 -11.52 -4.82 9.15
N LYS A 241 -11.04 -3.89 9.97
CA LYS A 241 -11.20 -3.83 11.42
C LYS A 241 -11.85 -2.49 11.75
N CYS A 242 -13.17 -2.51 11.91
CA CYS A 242 -13.97 -1.32 12.17
C CYS A 242 -15.03 -1.60 13.25
N GLN A 243 -15.66 -0.54 13.74
CA GLN A 243 -16.84 -0.65 14.58
C GLN A 243 -18.03 -1.16 13.76
N MET A 244 -18.85 -2.01 14.37
CA MET A 244 -20.09 -2.48 13.76
C MET A 244 -21.29 -1.62 14.15
N SER A 245 -22.23 -1.47 13.21
CA SER A 245 -23.52 -0.82 13.46
C SER A 245 -24.57 -1.78 14.02
N PHE A 246 -24.23 -3.05 14.20
CA PHE A 246 -25.13 -4.12 14.64
C PHE A 246 -24.42 -5.06 15.63
N CYS A 247 -25.18 -5.76 16.47
CA CYS A 247 -24.62 -6.71 17.43
C CYS A 247 -24.38 -8.09 16.81
N GLU A 248 -23.53 -8.89 17.47
CA GLU A 248 -23.15 -10.24 17.05
C GLU A 248 -24.32 -11.15 16.63
N LYS A 249 -25.44 -11.13 17.37
CA LYS A 249 -26.60 -11.99 17.09
C LYS A 249 -27.14 -11.84 15.66
N HIS A 250 -26.91 -10.70 15.03
CA HIS A 250 -27.31 -10.51 13.64
C HIS A 250 -26.47 -11.37 12.69
N PHE A 251 -25.18 -11.62 12.98
CA PHE A 251 -24.34 -12.49 12.16
C PHE A 251 -24.75 -13.96 12.22
N GLU A 252 -25.26 -14.44 13.36
CA GLU A 252 -25.74 -15.83 13.50
C GLU A 252 -26.90 -16.16 12.54
N SER A 253 -27.65 -15.15 12.12
CA SER A 253 -28.77 -15.29 11.18
C SER A 253 -28.47 -14.77 9.77
N TYR A 254 -27.38 -14.01 9.59
CA TYR A 254 -27.03 -13.40 8.32
C TYR A 254 -26.49 -14.44 7.32
N ARG A 255 -27.17 -14.55 6.17
CA ARG A 255 -26.81 -15.45 5.06
C ARG A 255 -26.60 -16.91 5.51
N ARG A 256 -27.45 -17.39 6.42
CA ARG A 256 -27.36 -18.73 7.02
C ARG A 256 -27.35 -19.84 5.96
N GLU A 257 -27.96 -19.61 4.81
CA GLU A 257 -28.00 -20.50 3.66
C GLU A 257 -26.63 -20.70 2.98
N LEU A 258 -25.69 -19.77 3.15
CA LEU A 258 -24.34 -19.82 2.59
C LEU A 258 -23.27 -20.18 3.64
N GLN A 259 -23.66 -20.32 4.90
CA GLN A 259 -22.76 -20.45 6.02
C GLN A 259 -22.28 -21.90 6.18
N LEU A 260 -20.96 -22.10 6.19
CA LEU A 260 -20.33 -23.41 6.38
C LEU A 260 -20.21 -23.78 7.85
N THR A 261 -19.79 -22.81 8.68
CA THR A 261 -19.56 -23.01 10.11
C THR A 261 -19.80 -21.71 10.88
N SER A 262 -20.31 -21.87 12.10
CA SER A 262 -20.25 -20.85 13.17
C SER A 262 -19.56 -21.49 14.37
N ASP A 263 -18.40 -20.96 14.76
CA ASP A 263 -17.82 -21.20 16.09
C ASP A 263 -17.78 -19.85 16.80
N GLN A 264 -17.93 -19.80 18.12
CA GLN A 264 -18.10 -18.59 18.92
C GLN A 264 -17.32 -17.40 18.32
N HIS A 265 -18.03 -16.40 17.77
CA HIS A 265 -17.50 -15.20 17.15
C HIS A 265 -16.86 -15.31 15.74
N GLN A 266 -16.91 -16.47 15.09
CA GLN A 266 -16.32 -16.74 13.78
C GLN A 266 -17.37 -17.27 12.81
N TYR A 267 -17.46 -16.61 11.66
CA TYR A 267 -18.46 -16.87 10.64
C TYR A 267 -17.76 -17.13 9.31
N LEU A 268 -18.07 -18.25 8.66
CA LEU A 268 -17.48 -18.63 7.39
C LEU A 268 -18.59 -18.89 6.36
N TRP A 269 -18.56 -18.16 5.26
CA TRP A 269 -19.44 -18.37 4.11
C TRP A 269 -18.65 -18.84 2.88
N TYR A 270 -19.32 -19.62 2.03
CA TYR A 270 -18.77 -20.04 0.75
C TYR A 270 -19.55 -19.45 -0.41
N VAL A 271 -18.88 -18.67 -1.24
CA VAL A 271 -19.50 -17.92 -2.34
C VAL A 271 -18.67 -18.10 -3.59
N ASN A 272 -19.25 -18.71 -4.65
CA ASN A 272 -18.61 -18.90 -5.96
C ASN A 272 -17.15 -19.38 -5.91
N GLY A 273 -16.85 -20.44 -5.14
CA GLY A 273 -15.48 -20.95 -5.05
C GLY A 273 -14.55 -20.15 -4.13
N ARG A 274 -15.11 -19.33 -3.22
CA ARG A 274 -14.36 -18.47 -2.30
C ARG A 274 -14.87 -18.60 -0.88
N LYS A 275 -13.99 -18.27 0.06
CA LYS A 275 -14.29 -18.24 1.49
C LYS A 275 -14.36 -16.79 1.94
N ILE A 276 -15.51 -16.36 2.43
CA ILE A 276 -15.66 -15.10 3.15
C ILE A 276 -15.67 -15.46 4.63
N PHE A 277 -14.67 -14.98 5.35
CA PHE A 277 -14.49 -15.25 6.77
C PHE A 277 -14.67 -13.95 7.55
N ALA A 278 -15.48 -13.95 8.59
CA ALA A 278 -15.65 -12.82 9.49
C ALA A 278 -15.44 -13.25 10.94
N VAL A 279 -14.75 -12.40 11.71
CA VAL A 279 -14.55 -12.60 13.15
C VAL A 279 -15.11 -11.39 13.88
N CYS A 280 -16.12 -11.59 14.70
CA CYS A 280 -16.75 -10.54 15.50
C CYS A 280 -16.21 -10.59 16.93
N ARG A 281 -15.26 -9.74 17.31
CA ARG A 281 -14.72 -9.71 18.67
C ARG A 281 -15.31 -8.58 19.48
N GLN A 282 -15.61 -8.85 20.73
CA GLN A 282 -15.88 -7.80 21.70
C GLN A 282 -14.54 -7.28 22.24
N ASP A 283 -14.13 -6.08 21.82
CA ASP A 283 -12.91 -5.42 22.29
C ASP A 283 -13.25 -4.29 23.29
N VAL A 284 -12.22 -3.70 23.91
CA VAL A 284 -12.35 -2.56 24.86
C VAL A 284 -13.10 -1.36 24.24
N PHE A 285 -13.06 -1.23 22.92
CA PHE A 285 -13.70 -0.17 22.15
C PHE A 285 -15.06 -0.58 21.54
N GLY A 286 -15.61 -1.74 21.94
CA GLY A 286 -16.85 -2.30 21.40
C GLY A 286 -16.62 -3.47 20.45
N ASP A 287 -17.68 -3.88 19.75
CA ASP A 287 -17.64 -5.00 18.80
C ASP A 287 -16.81 -4.60 17.56
N SER A 288 -15.67 -5.27 17.38
CA SER A 288 -14.79 -5.15 16.22
C SER A 288 -15.02 -6.32 15.29
N LEU A 289 -15.11 -6.02 13.99
CA LEU A 289 -15.24 -7.05 12.96
C LEU A 289 -13.97 -7.15 12.16
N VAL A 290 -13.45 -8.37 11.99
CA VAL A 290 -12.37 -8.68 11.05
C VAL A 290 -12.93 -9.49 9.88
N ILE A 291 -13.05 -8.89 8.70
CA ILE A 291 -13.50 -9.58 7.48
C ILE A 291 -12.28 -9.97 6.65
N ARG A 292 -12.25 -11.21 6.14
CA ARG A 292 -11.27 -11.70 5.17
C ARG A 292 -11.95 -12.45 4.04
N VAL A 293 -11.75 -11.99 2.81
CA VAL A 293 -12.15 -12.70 1.59
C VAL A 293 -10.93 -13.43 1.02
N MET A 294 -11.06 -14.72 0.69
CA MET A 294 -9.96 -15.56 0.20
C MET A 294 -10.41 -16.54 -0.91
N PRO A 295 -9.50 -16.93 -1.83
CA PRO A 295 -9.73 -18.04 -2.74
C PRO A 295 -9.96 -19.37 -2.00
N ALA A 296 -10.80 -20.28 -2.51
CA ALA A 296 -11.12 -21.55 -1.83
C ALA A 296 -9.90 -22.43 -1.48
N GLY A 297 -8.86 -22.38 -2.30
CA GLY A 297 -7.62 -23.15 -2.12
C GLY A 297 -6.70 -22.64 -1.02
N PHE A 298 -6.97 -21.48 -0.42
CA PHE A 298 -6.14 -20.93 0.65
C PHE A 298 -6.43 -21.64 1.98
N GLN A 299 -5.47 -22.40 2.51
CA GLN A 299 -5.57 -23.03 3.82
C GLN A 299 -5.18 -22.02 4.92
N ALA A 300 -6.18 -21.35 5.49
CA ALA A 300 -5.96 -20.22 6.39
C ALA A 300 -5.64 -20.59 7.85
N PHE A 301 -5.99 -21.79 8.32
CA PHE A 301 -6.11 -22.03 9.78
C PHE A 301 -4.80 -21.88 10.58
N GLY A 302 -3.63 -22.25 10.03
CA GLY A 302 -2.36 -22.22 10.79
C GLY A 302 -1.60 -20.89 10.78
N LEU A 303 -1.65 -20.14 9.68
CA LEU A 303 -1.00 -18.83 9.54
C LEU A 303 -1.85 -17.68 10.11
N TRP A 304 -3.18 -17.87 10.17
CA TRP A 304 -4.16 -16.91 10.66
C TRP A 304 -3.93 -16.49 12.12
N ALA A 305 -3.64 -17.42 13.02
CA ALA A 305 -3.42 -17.08 14.43
C ALA A 305 -2.19 -16.18 14.64
N LYS A 306 -1.14 -16.39 13.83
CA LYS A 306 0.10 -15.59 13.91
C LYS A 306 -0.06 -14.21 13.27
N GLU A 307 -0.68 -14.12 12.09
CA GLU A 307 -0.92 -12.82 11.44
C GLU A 307 -1.92 -11.97 12.25
N LEU A 308 -2.98 -12.56 12.82
CA LEU A 308 -3.86 -11.83 13.73
C LEU A 308 -3.09 -11.31 14.94
N HIS A 309 -2.24 -12.13 15.58
CA HIS A 309 -1.42 -11.66 16.69
C HIS A 309 -0.42 -10.57 16.34
N SER A 310 0.06 -10.48 15.09
CA SER A 310 0.97 -9.42 14.65
C SER A 310 0.30 -8.16 14.11
N ALA A 311 -0.98 -8.26 13.73
CA ALA A 311 -1.82 -7.12 13.32
C ALA A 311 -2.68 -6.58 14.49
N LEU A 312 -2.61 -7.26 15.64
CA LEU A 312 -2.99 -6.80 16.98
C LEU A 312 -1.83 -6.03 17.61
#